data_AF-A0A9P6EKC4-F1
#
_entry.id   AF-A0A9P6EKC4-F1
#
_cell.length_a   1.000
_cell.length_b   1.000
_cell.length_c   1.000
_cell.angle_alpha   90.00
_cell.angle_beta   90.00
_cell.angle_gamma   90.00
#
_symmetry.space_group_name_H-M   'P 1'
#
loop_
_entity.id
_entity.type
_entity.pdbx_description
1 polymer ?
#
loop_
_entity_poly.entity_id
_entity_poly.type
_entity_poly.pdbx_seq_one_letter_code
_entity_poly.pdbx_strand_id
1 'polypeptide(L)'
;MFGRILLLVATLGIFHAAFSTYEHLSYLKALERPEGSLPPDIVVETLLSLVLGIIGACLNAPPLKEITWSSEMRKHKIDDMDSRLGFASYVNRGKRIFSTSNVSSKLQ
;
A
#
# COMPACT_ATOMS: atom_id res chain seq x y z
N MET A 1 1.17 -7.09 -6.92
CA MET A 1 -0.20 -7.56 -7.25
C MET A 1 -0.56 -8.82 -6.48
N PHE A 2 0.32 -9.83 -6.44
CA PHE A 2 0.11 -11.09 -5.72
C PHE A 2 -0.29 -10.93 -4.24
N GLY A 3 0.40 -10.09 -3.45
CA GLY A 3 0.03 -9.83 -2.05
C GLY A 3 -1.38 -9.28 -1.86
N ARG A 4 -1.87 -8.45 -2.79
CA ARG A 4 -3.24 -7.91 -2.75
C ARG A 4 -4.29 -8.98 -3.02
N ILE A 5 -4.01 -9.92 -3.93
CA ILE A 5 -4.89 -11.05 -4.22
C ILE A 5 -4.97 -11.97 -3.01
N LEU A 6 -3.83 -12.29 -2.38
CA LEU A 6 -3.79 -13.05 -1.13
C LEU A 6 -4.58 -12.38 -0.02
N LEU A 7 -4.44 -11.06 0.14
CA LEU A 7 -5.23 -10.30 1.13
C LEU A 7 -6.73 -10.38 0.86
N LEU A 8 -7.16 -10.29 -0.41
CA LEU A 8 -8.57 -10.43 -0.77
C LEU A 8 -9.10 -11.83 -0.44
N VAL A 9 -8.36 -12.87 -0.81
CA VAL A 9 -8.72 -14.26 -0.51
C VAL A 9 -8.78 -14.51 1.00
N ALA A 10 -7.78 -14.06 1.75
CA ALA A 10 -7.77 -14.13 3.21
C ALA A 10 -8.95 -13.40 3.84
N THR A 11 -9.29 -12.21 3.34
CA THR A 11 -10.44 -11.44 3.81
C THR A 11 -11.74 -12.20 3.60
N LEU A 12 -11.96 -12.73 2.39
CA LEU A 12 -13.13 -13.55 2.09
C LEU A 12 -13.19 -14.82 2.94
N GLY A 13 -12.05 -15.49 3.17
CA GLY A 13 -11.97 -16.67 4.04
C GLY A 13 -12.33 -16.37 5.49
N ILE A 14 -11.85 -15.25 6.04
CA ILE A 14 -12.24 -14.80 7.39
C ILE A 14 -13.74 -14.49 7.45
N PHE A 15 -14.29 -13.81 6.44
CA PHE A 15 -15.73 -13.53 6.37
C PHE A 15 -16.56 -14.82 6.29
N HIS A 16 -16.11 -15.79 5.49
CA HIS A 16 -16.77 -17.08 5.38
C HIS A 16 -16.80 -17.80 6.74
N ALA A 17 -15.65 -17.92 7.41
CA ALA A 17 -15.57 -18.56 8.70
C ALA A 17 -16.31 -17.79 9.81
N ALA A 18 -16.35 -16.45 9.75
CA ALA A 18 -17.17 -15.62 10.63
C ALA A 18 -18.67 -15.86 10.44
N PHE A 19 -19.13 -16.06 9.20
CA PHE A 19 -20.51 -16.44 8.92
C PHE A 19 -20.82 -17.85 9.43
N SER A 20 -19.93 -18.83 9.21
CA SER A 20 -20.11 -20.20 9.71
C SER A 20 -20.15 -20.27 11.24
N THR A 21 -19.28 -19.53 11.93
CA THR A 21 -19.34 -19.43 13.40
C THR A 21 -20.66 -18.79 13.87
N TYR A 22 -21.11 -17.72 13.21
CA TYR A 22 -22.37 -17.06 13.54
C TYR A 22 -23.57 -18.01 13.37
N GLU A 23 -23.64 -18.74 12.26
CA GLU A 23 -24.68 -19.73 11.99
C GLU A 23 -24.67 -20.84 13.05
N HIS A 24 -23.49 -21.41 13.34
CA HIS A 24 -23.33 -22.47 14.33
C HIS A 24 -23.78 -22.02 15.74
N LEU A 25 -23.38 -20.83 16.18
CA LEU A 25 -23.78 -20.29 17.47
C LEU A 25 -25.27 -19.93 17.51
N SER A 26 -25.83 -19.44 16.40
CA SER A 26 -27.26 -19.15 16.30
C SER A 26 -28.10 -20.42 16.40
N TYR A 27 -27.63 -21.50 15.79
CA TYR A 27 -28.26 -22.82 15.87
C TYR A 27 -28.22 -23.40 17.29
N LEU A 28 -27.06 -23.33 17.97
CA LEU A 28 -26.93 -23.78 19.36
C LEU A 28 -27.84 -23.01 20.33
N LYS A 29 -27.98 -21.70 20.12
CA LYS A 29 -28.92 -20.86 20.88
C LYS A 29 -30.37 -21.28 20.66
N ALA A 30 -30.76 -21.59 19.43
CA ALA A 30 -32.11 -22.06 19.12
C ALA A 30 -32.44 -23.42 19.76
N LEU A 31 -31.42 -24.25 20.02
CA LEU A 31 -31.53 -25.53 20.71
C LEU A 31 -31.48 -25.43 22.24
N GLU A 32 -31.42 -24.22 22.81
CA GLU A 32 -31.24 -23.97 24.24
C GLU A 32 -29.99 -24.64 24.84
N ARG A 33 -28.97 -24.90 24.01
CA ARG A 33 -27.70 -25.52 24.41
C ARG A 33 -26.52 -24.60 24.06
N PRO A 34 -26.29 -23.52 24.83
CA PRO A 34 -25.25 -22.54 24.53
C PRO A 34 -23.83 -23.08 24.72
N GLU A 35 -23.65 -24.18 25.44
CA GLU A 35 -22.34 -24.74 25.87
C GLU A 35 -21.63 -25.58 24.78
N GLY A 36 -21.98 -25.41 23.50
CA GLY A 36 -21.39 -26.18 22.39
C GLY A 36 -19.99 -25.68 22.02
N SER A 37 -19.02 -26.60 21.96
CA SER A 37 -17.70 -26.29 21.41
C SER A 37 -17.78 -26.05 19.90
N LEU A 38 -16.95 -25.13 19.40
CA LEU A 38 -16.86 -24.85 17.97
C LEU A 38 -16.27 -26.05 17.22
N PRO A 39 -16.81 -26.40 16.04
CA PRO A 39 -16.23 -27.42 15.19
C PRO A 39 -14.78 -27.09 14.84
N PRO A 40 -13.87 -28.08 14.90
CA PRO A 40 -12.45 -27.86 14.63
C PRO A 40 -12.20 -27.36 13.21
N ASP A 41 -13.07 -27.71 12.25
CA ASP A 41 -12.95 -27.27 10.86
C ASP A 41 -12.99 -25.74 10.74
N ILE A 42 -13.90 -25.08 11.46
CA ILE A 42 -14.03 -23.62 11.44
C ILE A 42 -12.80 -22.96 12.11
N VAL A 43 -12.27 -23.59 13.16
CA VAL A 43 -11.04 -23.13 13.82
C VAL A 43 -9.84 -23.23 12.88
N VAL A 44 -9.72 -24.33 12.12
CA VAL A 44 -8.65 -24.50 11.14
C VAL A 44 -8.80 -23.51 9.98
N GLU A 45 -10.02 -23.30 9.48
CA GLU A 45 -10.30 -22.37 8.40
C GLU A 45 -9.98 -20.91 8.77
N THR A 46 -10.37 -20.48 9.97
CA THR A 46 -10.01 -19.16 10.51
C THR A 46 -8.50 -19.00 10.67
N LEU A 47 -7.82 -20.01 11.22
CA LEU A 47 -6.37 -19.98 11.44
C LEU A 47 -5.61 -19.90 10.10
N LEU A 48 -6.02 -20.70 9.12
CA LEU A 48 -5.44 -20.68 7.77
C LEU A 48 -5.67 -19.33 7.09
N SER A 49 -6.88 -18.79 7.16
CA SER A 49 -7.20 -17.48 6.58
C SER A 49 -6.40 -16.35 7.24
N LEU A 50 -6.18 -16.42 8.55
CA LEU A 50 -5.32 -15.49 9.29
C LEU A 50 -3.86 -15.56 8.82
N VAL A 51 -3.28 -16.76 8.76
CA VAL A 51 -1.89 -16.96 8.30
C VAL A 51 -1.72 -16.44 6.87
N LEU A 52 -2.68 -16.75 5.99
CA LEU A 52 -2.67 -16.30 4.61
C LEU A 52 -2.77 -14.78 4.50
N GLY A 53 -3.56 -14.14 5.38
CA GLY A 53 -3.66 -12.69 5.52
C GLY A 53 -2.34 -12.05 5.96
N ILE A 54 -1.65 -12.64 6.95
CA ILE A 54 -0.34 -12.17 7.41
C ILE A 54 0.68 -12.22 6.27
N ILE A 55 0.75 -13.34 5.55
CA ILE A 55 1.64 -13.50 4.39
C ILE A 55 1.29 -12.48 3.30
N GLY A 56 0.00 -12.30 2.99
CA GLY A 56 -0.47 -11.31 2.03
C GLY A 56 -0.07 -9.88 2.41
N ALA A 57 -0.17 -9.53 3.70
CA ALA A 57 0.24 -8.23 4.23
C ALA A 57 1.75 -8.01 4.11
N CYS A 58 2.56 -9.00 4.51
CA CYS A 58 4.02 -8.93 4.38
C CYS A 58 4.48 -8.74 2.94
N LEU A 59 3.86 -9.45 1.99
CA LEU A 59 4.20 -9.33 0.56
C LEU A 59 3.73 -8.02 -0.08
N ASN A 60 2.76 -7.33 0.53
CA ASN A 60 2.28 -6.04 0.06
C ASN A 60 3.05 -4.87 0.69
N ALA A 61 3.89 -5.12 1.70
CA ALA A 61 4.71 -4.09 2.32
C ALA A 61 5.76 -3.54 1.33
N PRO A 62 5.98 -2.21 1.30
CA PRO A 62 7.03 -1.63 0.48
C PRO A 62 8.41 -2.08 0.98
N PRO A 63 9.42 -2.13 0.09
CA PRO A 63 10.78 -2.46 0.50
C PRO A 63 11.30 -1.44 1.50
N LEU A 64 12.14 -1.91 2.42
CA LEU A 64 12.77 -1.03 3.39
C LEU A 64 13.69 -0.03 2.66
N LYS A 65 13.63 1.23 3.08
CA LYS A 65 14.51 2.28 2.58
C LYS A 65 15.86 2.20 3.30
N GLU A 66 16.95 2.39 2.55
CA GLU A 66 18.28 2.46 3.13
C GLU A 66 18.43 3.68 4.06
N ILE A 67 19.11 3.47 5.20
CA ILE A 67 19.28 4.50 6.24
C ILE A 67 20.46 5.45 5.98
N THR A 68 21.39 5.06 5.11
CA THR A 68 22.65 5.80 4.95
C THR A 68 22.47 6.98 4.00
N TRP A 69 22.83 8.17 4.48
CA TRP A 69 22.80 9.41 3.69
C TRP A 69 23.58 9.31 2.38
N SER A 70 24.75 8.67 2.39
CA SER A 70 25.57 8.48 1.19
C SER A 70 24.88 7.65 0.10
N SER A 71 24.02 6.69 0.49
CA SER A 71 23.26 5.90 -0.47
C SER A 71 22.11 6.70 -1.08
N GLU A 72 21.43 7.50 -0.26
CA GLU A 72 20.36 8.38 -0.75
C GLU A 72 20.92 9.49 -1.64
N MET A 73 22.03 10.13 -1.26
CA MET A 73 22.70 11.17 -2.06
C MET A 73 23.19 10.66 -3.41
N ARG A 74 23.48 9.36 -3.54
CA ARG A 74 23.88 8.75 -4.81
C ARG A 74 22.79 8.81 -5.89
N LYS A 75 21.52 8.97 -5.49
CA LYS A 75 20.37 9.08 -6.40
C LYS A 75 20.17 10.50 -6.92
N HIS A 76 20.76 11.51 -6.28
CA HIS A 76 20.64 12.92 -6.65
C HIS A 76 21.82 13.37 -7.52
N LYS A 77 21.54 14.26 -8.49
CA LYS A 77 22.57 14.88 -9.34
C LYS A 77 23.10 16.15 -8.68
N ILE A 78 24.32 16.53 -9.04
CA ILE A 78 24.93 17.77 -8.55
C ILE A 78 24.10 19.00 -8.91
N ASP A 79 23.52 19.03 -10.12
CA ASP A 79 22.68 20.14 -10.58
C ASP A 79 21.41 20.31 -9.73
N ASP A 80 20.85 19.20 -9.21
CA ASP A 80 19.66 19.21 -8.36
C ASP A 80 19.96 19.87 -7.02
N MET A 81 21.14 19.59 -6.45
CA MET A 81 21.64 20.20 -5.22
C MET A 81 22.15 21.63 -5.40
N ASP A 82 22.77 21.92 -6.55
CA ASP A 82 23.34 23.24 -6.86
C ASP A 82 22.30 24.25 -7.36
N SER A 83 21.09 23.80 -7.70
CA SER A 83 19.96 24.66 -8.09
C SER A 83 19.61 25.71 -7.03
N ARG A 84 19.92 25.44 -5.75
CA ARG A 84 19.80 26.36 -4.59
C ARG A 84 18.60 27.29 -4.70
N LEU A 85 17.41 26.72 -4.88
CA LEU A 85 16.18 27.45 -5.23
C LEU A 85 15.85 28.62 -4.29
N GLY A 86 16.21 28.53 -3.01
CA GLY A 86 16.07 29.63 -2.04
C GLY A 86 16.92 30.88 -2.36
N PHE A 87 17.91 30.76 -3.23
CA PHE A 87 18.78 31.84 -3.73
C PHE A 87 18.67 32.02 -5.24
N ALA A 88 17.60 31.50 -5.87
CA ALA A 88 17.43 31.60 -7.31
C ALA A 88 17.36 33.06 -7.76
N SER A 89 18.27 33.46 -8.65
CA SER A 89 18.23 34.77 -9.30
C SER A 89 17.49 34.70 -10.63
N TYR A 90 16.46 35.55 -10.75
CA TYR A 90 15.69 35.71 -11.99
C TYR A 90 16.36 36.66 -12.99
N VAL A 91 17.50 37.26 -12.63
CA VAL A 91 18.32 38.09 -13.52
C VAL A 91 19.30 37.19 -14.25
N ASN A 92 18.81 36.45 -15.23
CA ASN A 92 19.61 35.57 -16.07
C ASN A 92 19.28 35.74 -17.56
N ARG A 93 20.15 35.20 -18.42
CA ARG A 93 20.02 35.31 -19.89
C ARG A 93 18.80 34.57 -20.44
N GLY A 94 18.25 33.62 -19.68
CA GLY A 94 17.06 32.85 -20.06
C GLY A 94 15.85 33.73 -20.34
N LYS A 95 15.67 34.84 -19.59
CA LYS A 95 14.56 35.79 -19.82
C LYS A 95 14.54 36.32 -21.26
N ARG A 96 15.70 36.59 -21.87
CA ARG A 96 15.77 37.11 -23.25
C ARG A 96 15.62 36.00 -24.29
N ILE A 97 16.17 34.82 -24.00
CA ILE A 97 16.15 33.69 -24.93
C ILE A 97 14.73 33.10 -25.06
N PHE A 98 14.00 32.96 -23.95
CA PHE A 98 12.65 32.38 -23.94
C PHE A 98 11.51 33.40 -24.10
N SER A 99 11.79 34.71 -24.03
CA SER A 99 10.78 35.76 -24.29
C SER A 99 10.52 35.92 -25.80
N THR A 100 11.55 35.78 -26.64
CA THR A 100 11.43 35.92 -28.10
C THR A 100 10.71 34.75 -28.77
N SER A 101 10.83 33.52 -28.24
CA SER A 101 10.14 32.34 -28.80
C SER A 101 8.62 32.41 -28.69
N ASN A 102 8.07 33.02 -27.62
CA ASN A 102 6.63 33.18 -27.43
C ASN A 102 6.00 34.26 -28.34
N VAL A 103 6.80 35.19 -28.86
CA VAL A 103 6.33 36.22 -29.81
C VAL A 103 6.26 35.63 -31.23
N SER A 104 7.20 34.79 -31.60
CA SER A 104 7.21 34.14 -32.93
C SER A 104 6.10 33.11 -33.11
N SER A 105 5.65 32.43 -32.05
CA SER A 105 4.56 31.44 -32.11
C SER A 105 3.15 32.04 -32.08
N LYS A 106 3.02 33.35 -31.84
CA LYS A 106 1.74 34.09 -31.88
C LYS A 106 1.54 34.87 -33.19
N LEU A 107 2.53 34.86 -34.09
CA LEU A 107 2.52 35.55 -35.38
C LEU A 107 2.39 34.59 -36.59
N GLN A 108 2.10 33.32 -36.33
CA GLN A 108 1.52 32.35 -37.28
C GLN A 108 0.09 32.03 -36.85
#